data_AF-A0A6J6CNE0-F1
#
_entry.id   AF-A0A6J6CNE0-F1
#
_cell.length_a   1.000
_cell.length_b   1.000
_cell.length_c   1.000
_cell.angle_alpha   90.00
_cell.angle_beta   90.00
_cell.angle_gamma   90.00
#
_symmetry.space_group_name_H-M   'P 1'
#
loop_
_entity.id
_entity.type
_entity.pdbx_description
1 polymer ?
#
loop_
_entity_poly.entity_id
_entity_poly.type
_entity_poly.pdbx_seq_one_letter_code
_entity_poly.pdbx_strand_id
1 'polypeptide(L)' 'MHHMLTLWLDRLTPTGIAWLVVQRHLGADSLADWMTEQGWTTSRVCSRAGYRLLEVKAR' A
#
# COMPACT_ATOMS: atom_id res chain seq x y z
N MET A 1 -10.30 8.13 -3.36
CA MET A 1 -9.17 7.21 -3.68
C MET A 1 -9.15 6.00 -2.74
N HIS A 2 -9.18 6.19 -1.42
CA HIS A 2 -9.16 5.08 -0.44
C HIS A 2 -10.20 3.99 -0.71
N HIS A 3 -11.43 4.36 -1.08
CA HIS A 3 -12.49 3.39 -1.41
C HIS A 3 -12.12 2.40 -2.53
N MET A 4 -11.46 2.90 -3.59
CA MET A 4 -11.00 2.05 -4.69
C MET A 4 -9.90 1.10 -4.21
N LEU A 5 -8.94 1.59 -3.43
CA LEU A 5 -7.87 0.75 -2.87
C LEU A 5 -8.45 -0.34 -1.97
N THR A 6 -9.37 -0.01 -1.06
CA THR A 6 -10.06 -1.00 -0.23
C THR A 6 -10.71 -2.10 -1.09
N LEU A 7 -11.48 -1.71 -2.11
CA LEU A 7 -12.18 -2.65 -2.98
C LEU A 7 -11.24 -3.63 -3.70
N TRP A 8 -10.05 -3.17 -4.09
CA TRP A 8 -9.07 -4.03 -4.78
C TRP A 8 -8.19 -4.82 -3.81
N LEU A 9 -7.77 -4.23 -2.69
CA LEU A 9 -6.94 -4.92 -1.69
C LEU A 9 -7.72 -6.00 -0.94
N ASP A 10 -9.03 -5.85 -0.75
CA ASP A 10 -9.91 -6.89 -0.20
C ASP A 10 -10.06 -8.11 -1.12
N ARG A 11 -9.59 -8.03 -2.37
CA ARG A 11 -9.58 -9.16 -3.31
C ARG A 11 -8.27 -9.93 -3.31
N LEU A 12 -7.28 -9.52 -2.51
CA LEU A 12 -6.05 -10.30 -2.35
C LEU A 12 -6.40 -11.69 -1.81
N THR A 13 -5.78 -12.73 -2.39
CA THR A 13 -5.83 -14.06 -1.79
C THR A 13 -5.12 -14.05 -0.43
N PRO A 14 -5.31 -15.06 0.43
CA PRO A 14 -4.64 -15.10 1.74
C PRO A 14 -3.10 -15.00 1.68
N THR A 15 -2.51 -15.37 0.54
CA THR A 15 -1.06 -15.26 0.27
C THR A 15 -0.72 -14.19 -0.78
N GLY A 16 -1.72 -13.41 -1.19
CA GLY A 16 -1.61 -12.40 -2.22
C GLY A 16 -0.83 -11.17 -1.75
N ILE A 17 -0.10 -10.58 -2.69
CA ILE A 17 0.72 -9.39 -2.46
C ILE A 17 0.38 -8.35 -3.53
N ALA A 18 0.08 -7.12 -3.11
CA ALA A 18 0.01 -5.96 -3.97
C ALA A 18 1.28 -5.11 -3.86
N TRP A 19 1.73 -4.61 -5.00
CA TRP A 19 2.86 -3.68 -5.08
C TRP A 19 2.37 -2.32 -5.53
N LEU A 20 2.56 -1.31 -4.69
CA LEU A 20 2.14 0.06 -4.99
C LEU A 20 3.38 0.94 -5.18
N VAL A 21 3.40 1.68 -6.28
CA VAL A 21 4.42 2.70 -6.55
C VAL A 21 3.76 4.05 -6.36
N VAL A 22 4.18 4.77 -5.32
CA VAL A 22 3.51 6.02 -4.92
C VAL A 22 4.54 7.13 -4.85
N GLN A 23 4.23 8.26 -5.48
CA GLN A 23 5.10 9.42 -5.41
C GLN A 23 5.04 10.03 -4.00
N ARG A 24 6.19 10.36 -3.41
CA ARG A 24 6.29 10.81 -2.01
C ARG A 24 5.39 12.01 -1.71
N HIS A 25 5.34 12.98 -2.62
CA HIS A 25 4.51 14.18 -2.44
C HIS A 25 3.00 13.91 -2.55
N LEU A 26 2.58 12.73 -3.02
CA LEU A 26 1.18 12.31 -3.02
C LEU A 26 0.78 11.59 -1.73
N GLY A 27 1.60 11.68 -0.68
CA GLY A 27 1.30 11.11 0.63
C GLY A 27 1.60 9.63 0.73
N ALA A 28 2.69 9.16 0.12
CA ALA A 28 3.08 7.74 0.15
C ALA A 28 3.22 7.17 1.58
N ASP A 29 3.76 7.97 2.51
CA ASP A 29 3.95 7.55 3.90
C ASP A 29 2.59 7.52 4.63
N SER A 30 1.76 8.57 4.49
CA SER A 30 0.40 8.59 5.06
C SER A 30 -0.51 7.50 4.50
N LEU A 31 -0.35 7.14 3.22
CA LEU A 31 -1.09 6.04 2.61
C LEU A 31 -0.67 4.69 3.20
N ALA A 32 0.62 4.49 3.45
CA ALA A 32 1.12 3.27 4.08
C ALA A 32 0.61 3.13 5.52
N ASP A 33 0.58 4.25 6.26
CA ASP A 33 0.06 4.29 7.63
C ASP A 33 -1.45 3.98 7.63
N TRP A 34 -2.22 4.61 6.73
CA TRP A 34 -3.65 4.32 6.57
C TRP A 34 -3.92 2.83 6.23
N MET A 35 -3.18 2.23 5.29
CA MET A 35 -3.36 0.81 4.96
C MET A 35 -3.08 -0.10 6.16
N THR A 36 -2.08 0.24 6.97
CA THR A 36 -1.76 -0.47 8.22
C THR A 36 -2.90 -0.36 9.23
N GLU A 37 -3.48 0.83 9.40
CA GLU A 37 -4.65 1.07 10.27
C GLU A 37 -5.89 0.29 9.81
N GLN A 38 -6.05 0.08 8.50
CA GLN A 38 -7.16 -0.72 7.94
C GLN A 38 -6.94 -2.25 8.09
N GLY A 39 -5.78 -2.68 8.56
CA GLY A 39 -5.45 -4.07 8.86
C GLY A 39 -4.58 -4.77 7.81
N TRP A 40 -4.27 -4.15 6.67
CA TRP A 40 -3.32 -4.74 5.72
C TRP A 40 -1.90 -4.60 6.23
N THR A 41 -1.11 -5.69 6.14
CA THR A 41 0.32 -5.61 6.45
C THR A 41 1.03 -4.85 5.35
N THR A 42 1.51 -3.64 5.65
CA THR A 42 2.16 -2.76 4.68
C THR A 42 3.63 -2.53 5.06
N SER A 43 4.55 -2.73 4.10
CA SER A 43 5.97 -2.45 4.30
C SER A 43 6.54 -1.55 3.21
N ARG A 44 7.52 -0.71 3.58
CA ARG A 44 8.25 0.17 2.66
C ARG A 44 9.48 -0.57 2.18
N VAL A 45 9.52 -0.97 0.92
CA VAL A 45 10.59 -1.81 0.39
C VAL A 45 11.78 -1.00 -0.07
N CYS A 46 11.53 0.06 -0.85
CA CYS A 46 12.61 0.95 -1.27
C CYS A 46 12.07 2.33 -1.65
N SER A 47 12.99 3.25 -1.96
CA SER A 47 12.66 4.58 -2.44
C SER A 47 13.65 5.03 -3.49
N ARG A 48 13.15 5.52 -4.61
CA ARG A 48 13.99 5.96 -5.73
C ARG A 48 13.29 7.06 -6.50
N ALA A 49 14.05 8.07 -6.91
CA ALA A 49 13.58 9.16 -7.77
C ALA A 49 12.26 9.82 -7.31
N GLY A 50 12.05 9.94 -6.00
CA GLY A 50 10.83 10.55 -5.46
C GLY A 50 9.64 9.61 -5.30
N TYR A 51 9.76 8.33 -5.62
CA TYR A 51 8.73 7.31 -5.42
C TYR A 51 9.07 6.39 -4.24
N ARG A 52 8.03 5.86 -3.60
CA ARG A 52 8.07 4.75 -2.64
C ARG A 52 7.52 3.50 -3.30
N LEU A 53 8.20 2.38 -3.09
CA LEU A 53 7.65 1.05 -3.36
C LEU A 53 7.09 0.49 -2.06
N LEU A 54 5.79 0.20 -2.04
CA LEU A 54 5.10 -0.40 -0.92
C LEU A 54 4.72 -1.84 -1.28
N GLU A 55 5.01 -2.76 -0.36
CA GLU A 55 4.47 -4.12 -0.36
C GLU A 55 3.25 -4.14 0.56
N VAL A 56 2.12 -4.64 0.07
CA VAL A 56 0.87 -4.77 0.84
C VAL A 56 0.41 -6.22 0.79
N LYS A 57 0.21 -6.85 1.94
CA LYS A 57 -0.31 -8.22 2.06
C LYS A 57 -1.77 -8.22 2.49
N ALA A 58 -2.48 -9.30 2.20
CA ALA A 58 -3.83 -9.52 2.71
C ALA A 58 -3.88 -9.37 4.24
N ARG A 59 -5.01 -8.88 4.75
CA ARG A 59 -5.29 -8.77 6.18
C ARG A 59 -5.85 -10.09 6.74
#